data_AF-A0A1V6XHQ1-F1
#
_entry.id   AF-A0A1V6XHQ1-F1
#
_cell.length_a   1.000
_cell.length_b   1.000
_cell.length_c   1.000
_cell.angle_alpha   90.00
_cell.angle_beta   90.00
_cell.angle_gamma   90.00
#
_symmetry.space_group_name_H-M   'P 1'
#
loop_
_entity.id
_entity.type
_entity.pdbx_description
1 polymer ?
#
loop_
_entity_poly.entity_id
_entity_poly.type
_entity_poly.pdbx_seq_one_letter_code
_entity_poly.pdbx_strand_id
1 'polypeptide(L)'
;MSGVKENETMGSKPVEAAMKPGAHLANPAPLALGGFATTLLSVSLAMMNFRGVFAQTIFIGDLCFVAGIGLLISAQWEMVRGNTFSYTVLSAYAFFYGGYGVIMIPALGIVDAYGGYTPEYHNALGFFVLLWAVFNLFFLLASCAVNIVYILLFLTLELCLCFDAASSFAMADGLVETSANLMTAAGAFAFVSSLLGYYCVFNGLCQEAVPFSIPMGDTSRVWKRWCKKTTSQNSKSEKDMA
;
A
#
# COMPACT_ATOMS: atom_id res chain seq x y z
N MET A 1 -15.06 48.32 -49.23
CA MET A 1 -14.46 48.64 -47.91
C MET A 1 -15.54 48.36 -46.87
N SER A 2 -15.65 47.11 -46.40
CA SER A 2 -14.83 46.47 -45.36
C SER A 2 -15.24 46.91 -43.96
N GLY A 3 -15.66 45.94 -43.16
CA GLY A 3 -16.04 46.11 -41.76
C GLY A 3 -16.72 44.87 -41.18
N VAL A 4 -16.14 43.70 -41.42
CA VAL A 4 -16.50 42.45 -40.72
C VAL A 4 -16.13 42.63 -39.24
N LYS A 5 -17.10 42.41 -38.35
CA LYS A 5 -16.85 42.33 -36.90
C LYS A 5 -16.17 41.00 -36.62
N GLU A 6 -14.87 41.03 -36.34
CA GLU A 6 -14.13 39.86 -35.89
C GLU A 6 -14.51 39.53 -34.44
N ASN A 7 -14.78 38.24 -34.27
CA ASN A 7 -15.18 37.57 -33.06
C ASN A 7 -13.92 37.37 -32.20
N GLU A 8 -13.73 38.17 -31.16
CA GLU A 8 -12.64 37.98 -30.20
C GLU A 8 -12.86 36.65 -29.46
N THR A 9 -12.04 35.68 -29.84
CA THR A 9 -11.94 34.36 -29.26
C THR A 9 -11.57 34.48 -27.79
N MET A 10 -12.39 33.86 -26.93
CA MET A 10 -12.03 33.57 -25.54
C MET A 10 -10.73 32.78 -25.51
N GLY A 11 -9.61 33.47 -25.31
CA GLY A 11 -8.37 32.88 -24.84
C GLY A 11 -8.62 32.32 -23.45
N SER A 12 -8.81 31.00 -23.37
CA SER A 12 -8.76 30.28 -22.10
C SER A 12 -7.37 30.50 -21.52
N LYS A 13 -7.30 31.29 -20.44
CA LYS A 13 -6.08 31.37 -19.64
C LYS A 13 -5.72 29.94 -19.22
N PRO A 14 -4.47 29.49 -19.39
CA PRO A 14 -4.05 28.27 -18.74
C PRO A 14 -4.32 28.45 -17.25
N VAL A 15 -4.90 27.44 -16.61
CA VAL A 15 -4.98 27.38 -15.14
C VAL A 15 -3.55 27.24 -14.66
N GLU A 16 -2.86 28.36 -14.54
CA GLU A 16 -1.55 28.46 -13.92
C GLU A 16 -1.79 28.17 -12.44
N ALA A 17 -1.55 26.91 -12.06
CA ALA A 17 -1.62 26.47 -10.68
C ALA A 17 -0.68 27.38 -9.88
N ALA A 18 -1.25 28.32 -9.14
CA ALA A 18 -0.53 29.33 -8.40
C ALA A 18 0.37 28.63 -7.37
N MET A 19 1.63 28.43 -7.72
CA MET A 19 2.66 27.93 -6.81
C MET A 19 2.79 28.93 -5.66
N LYS A 20 2.34 28.54 -4.46
CA LYS A 20 2.44 29.39 -3.27
C LYS A 20 3.92 29.73 -2.98
N PRO A 21 4.26 31.00 -2.68
CA PRO A 21 5.61 31.38 -2.32
C PRO A 21 6.03 30.79 -0.97
N GLY A 22 7.17 30.11 -0.94
CA GLY A 22 7.75 29.41 0.21
C GLY A 22 8.06 27.97 -0.19
N ALA A 23 9.32 27.70 -0.56
CA ALA A 23 9.77 26.45 -1.17
C ALA A 23 9.34 25.22 -0.34
N HIS A 24 8.19 24.64 -0.69
CA HIS A 24 7.79 23.33 -0.20
C HIS A 24 8.36 22.29 -1.16
N LEU A 25 9.05 21.29 -0.59
CA LEU A 25 9.42 20.09 -1.32
C LEU A 25 8.17 19.46 -1.94
N ALA A 26 8.31 18.87 -3.12
CA ALA A 26 7.25 18.09 -3.75
C ALA A 26 6.75 16.99 -2.80
N ASN A 27 5.47 16.64 -2.90
CA ASN A 27 4.90 15.55 -2.14
C ASN A 27 5.22 14.20 -2.82
N PRO A 28 6.10 13.34 -2.26
CA PRO A 28 6.44 12.06 -2.88
C PRO A 28 5.33 11.00 -2.69
N ALA A 29 4.36 11.23 -1.80
CA ALA A 29 3.37 10.22 -1.42
C ALA A 29 2.50 9.71 -2.59
N PRO A 30 2.00 10.53 -3.53
CA PRO A 30 1.20 10.04 -4.65
C PRO A 30 1.98 9.09 -5.58
N LEU A 31 3.26 9.37 -5.84
CA LEU A 31 4.11 8.48 -6.62
C LEU A 31 4.34 7.15 -5.89
N ALA A 32 4.64 7.22 -4.59
CA ALA A 32 4.91 6.04 -3.78
C ALA A 32 3.68 5.12 -3.67
N LEU A 33 2.51 5.71 -3.37
CA LEU A 33 1.24 4.98 -3.28
C LEU A 33 0.78 4.47 -4.66
N GLY A 34 1.10 5.19 -5.73
CA GLY A 34 0.85 4.74 -7.10
C GLY A 34 1.67 3.51 -7.44
N GLY A 35 2.99 3.56 -7.18
CA GLY A 35 3.86 2.40 -7.37
C GLY A 35 3.41 1.20 -6.54
N PHE A 36 3.10 1.42 -5.26
CA PHE A 36 2.53 0.40 -4.38
C PHE A 36 1.25 -0.23 -4.96
N ALA A 37 0.26 0.61 -5.34
CA ALA A 37 -1.03 0.15 -5.82
C ALA A 37 -0.93 -0.57 -7.16
N THR A 38 -0.09 -0.07 -8.08
CA THR A 38 0.13 -0.70 -9.37
C THR A 38 0.78 -2.07 -9.23
N THR A 39 1.86 -2.18 -8.45
CA THR A 39 2.51 -3.47 -8.22
C THR A 39 1.57 -4.46 -7.53
N LEU A 40 0.83 -4.02 -6.50
CA LEU A 40 -0.12 -4.89 -5.79
C LEU A 40 -1.26 -5.34 -6.70
N LEU A 41 -1.82 -4.44 -7.51
CA LEU A 41 -2.88 -4.79 -8.45
C LEU A 41 -2.38 -5.83 -9.47
N SER A 42 -1.20 -5.61 -10.05
CA SER A 42 -0.58 -6.54 -11.01
C SER A 42 -0.48 -7.96 -10.43
N VAL A 43 0.06 -8.09 -9.22
CA VAL A 43 0.20 -9.40 -8.55
C VAL A 43 -1.16 -10.00 -8.18
N SER A 44 -2.09 -9.17 -7.68
CA SER A 44 -3.43 -9.62 -7.28
C SER A 44 -4.21 -10.28 -8.42
N LEU A 45 -4.07 -9.76 -9.65
CA LEU A 45 -4.73 -10.31 -10.83
C LEU A 45 -4.24 -11.72 -11.13
N ALA A 46 -2.94 -11.98 -10.95
CA ALA A 46 -2.40 -13.33 -11.12
C ALA A 46 -2.75 -14.27 -9.95
N MET A 47 -2.78 -13.77 -8.71
CA MET A 47 -3.24 -14.55 -7.56
C MET A 47 -4.70 -15.02 -7.75
N MET A 48 -5.53 -14.22 -8.39
CA MET A 48 -6.93 -14.56 -8.73
C MET A 48 -7.10 -15.32 -10.05
N ASN A 49 -6.02 -15.75 -10.72
CA ASN A 49 -6.07 -16.43 -12.01
C ASN A 49 -6.80 -15.65 -13.11
N PHE A 50 -6.75 -14.30 -13.08
CA PHE A 50 -7.49 -13.48 -14.03
C PHE A 50 -6.97 -13.73 -15.45
N ARG A 51 -7.88 -14.01 -16.40
CA ARG A 51 -7.55 -14.42 -17.78
C ARG A 51 -6.62 -15.64 -17.87
N GLY A 52 -6.63 -16.53 -16.87
CA GLY A 52 -5.79 -17.73 -16.84
C GLY A 52 -4.30 -17.45 -16.58
N VAL A 53 -3.95 -16.24 -16.11
CA VAL A 53 -2.59 -15.89 -15.72
C VAL A 53 -2.40 -16.21 -14.23
N PHE A 54 -1.45 -17.07 -13.91
CA PHE A 54 -1.09 -17.44 -12.53
C PHE A 54 0.40 -17.24 -12.21
N ALA A 55 1.24 -17.21 -13.25
CA ALA A 55 2.67 -16.96 -13.09
C ALA A 55 2.92 -15.47 -12.78
N GLN A 56 3.54 -15.19 -11.63
CA GLN A 56 3.83 -13.82 -11.20
C GLN A 56 5.19 -13.28 -11.71
N THR A 57 5.98 -14.10 -12.43
CA THR A 57 7.36 -13.79 -12.82
C THR A 57 7.51 -12.51 -13.65
N ILE A 58 6.52 -12.17 -14.48
CA ILE A 58 6.55 -10.91 -15.26
C ILE A 58 6.51 -9.67 -14.35
N PHE A 59 5.92 -9.80 -13.15
CA PHE A 59 5.79 -8.71 -12.19
C PHE A 59 7.05 -8.51 -11.34
N ILE A 60 8.11 -9.29 -11.53
CA ILE A 60 9.41 -9.04 -10.88
C ILE A 60 9.90 -7.62 -11.18
N GLY A 61 9.65 -7.12 -12.40
CA GLY A 61 9.96 -5.73 -12.75
C GLY A 61 9.24 -4.73 -11.84
N ASP A 62 7.93 -4.91 -11.65
CA ASP A 62 7.13 -4.06 -10.76
C ASP A 62 7.55 -4.24 -9.29
N LEU A 63 7.82 -5.46 -8.84
CA LEU A 63 8.20 -5.80 -7.47
C LEU A 63 9.55 -5.17 -7.08
N CYS A 64 10.58 -5.36 -7.91
CA CYS A 64 11.93 -4.91 -7.60
C CYS A 64 12.15 -3.43 -7.95
N PHE A 65 11.67 -2.97 -9.10
CA PHE A 65 11.99 -1.64 -9.60
C PHE A 65 10.98 -0.58 -9.13
N VAL A 66 9.69 -0.80 -9.42
CA VAL A 66 8.65 0.19 -9.09
C VAL A 66 8.39 0.21 -7.58
N ALA A 67 8.05 -0.94 -7.01
CA ALA A 67 7.78 -1.06 -5.59
C ALA A 67 9.06 -1.04 -4.76
N GLY A 68 10.08 -1.85 -5.09
CA GLY A 68 11.32 -1.89 -4.32
C GLY A 68 12.11 -0.57 -4.36
N ILE A 69 12.66 -0.22 -5.51
CA ILE A 69 13.51 0.99 -5.61
C ILE A 69 12.66 2.27 -5.55
N GLY A 70 11.53 2.32 -6.25
CA GLY A 70 10.68 3.52 -6.32
C GLY A 70 10.10 3.95 -4.97
N LEU A 71 9.60 3.01 -4.14
CA LEU A 71 9.11 3.37 -2.80
C LEU A 71 10.26 3.72 -1.87
N LEU A 72 11.43 3.04 -1.95
CA LEU A 72 12.59 3.41 -1.13
C LEU A 72 13.04 4.84 -1.38
N ILE A 73 13.12 5.25 -2.65
CA ILE A 73 13.47 6.63 -3.02
C ILE A 73 12.40 7.59 -2.46
N SER A 74 11.12 7.28 -2.67
CA SER A 74 10.02 8.13 -2.18
C SER A 74 9.99 8.24 -0.66
N ALA A 75 10.35 7.17 0.05
CA ALA A 75 10.45 7.15 1.50
C ALA A 75 11.53 8.12 2.01
N GLN A 76 12.69 8.21 1.34
CA GLN A 76 13.74 9.14 1.76
C GLN A 76 13.24 10.59 1.74
N TRP A 77 12.38 10.96 0.79
CA TRP A 77 11.77 12.27 0.74
C TRP A 77 10.72 12.49 1.85
N GLU A 78 9.98 11.46 2.26
CA GLU A 78 9.10 11.54 3.45
C GLU A 78 9.90 11.72 4.74
N MET A 79 11.10 11.12 4.85
CA MET A 79 12.02 11.36 5.96
C MET A 79 12.47 12.82 6.02
N VAL A 80 12.85 13.42 4.89
CA VAL A 80 13.22 14.85 4.80
C VAL A 80 12.04 15.76 5.21
N ARG A 81 10.81 15.37 4.88
CA ARG A 81 9.58 16.08 5.30
C ARG A 81 9.21 15.87 6.77
N GLY A 82 9.92 14.99 7.49
CA GLY A 82 9.65 14.67 8.90
C GLY A 82 8.44 13.78 9.13
N ASN A 83 7.96 13.06 8.10
CA ASN A 83 6.82 12.15 8.21
C ASN A 83 7.27 10.71 8.50
N THR A 84 7.49 10.42 9.79
CA THR A 84 7.97 9.10 10.24
C THR A 84 7.03 7.96 9.87
N PHE A 85 5.71 8.19 9.92
CA PHE A 85 4.73 7.15 9.59
C PHE A 85 4.86 6.73 8.12
N SER A 86 4.78 7.68 7.19
CA SER A 86 4.91 7.38 5.77
C SER A 86 6.30 6.85 5.42
N TYR A 87 7.37 7.41 5.99
CA TYR A 87 8.73 6.89 5.79
C TYR A 87 8.83 5.39 6.15
N THR A 88 8.31 5.01 7.32
CA THR A 88 8.40 3.65 7.83
C THR A 88 7.57 2.69 6.97
N VAL A 89 6.32 3.07 6.67
CA VAL A 89 5.42 2.28 5.82
C VAL A 89 6.03 2.08 4.44
N LEU A 90 6.43 3.16 3.77
CA LEU A 90 6.97 3.08 2.40
C LEU A 90 8.25 2.26 2.35
N SER A 91 9.18 2.46 3.29
CA SER A 91 10.42 1.68 3.35
C SER A 91 10.15 0.20 3.61
N ALA A 92 9.25 -0.11 4.54
CA ALA A 92 8.87 -1.48 4.86
C ALA A 92 8.32 -2.22 3.63
N TYR A 93 7.35 -1.61 2.92
CA TYR A 93 6.78 -2.22 1.73
C TYR A 93 7.75 -2.31 0.57
N ALA A 94 8.66 -1.35 0.45
CA ALA A 94 9.71 -1.42 -0.56
C ALA A 94 10.62 -2.64 -0.34
N PHE A 95 11.03 -2.90 0.90
CA PHE A 95 11.83 -4.09 1.23
C PHE A 95 11.02 -5.38 1.11
N PHE A 96 9.74 -5.37 1.47
CA PHE A 96 8.86 -6.53 1.26
C PHE A 96 8.76 -6.90 -0.22
N TYR A 97 8.38 -5.96 -1.09
CA TYR A 97 8.23 -6.23 -2.52
C TYR A 97 9.56 -6.54 -3.19
N GLY A 98 10.63 -5.82 -2.85
CA GLY A 98 11.97 -6.11 -3.36
C GLY A 98 12.43 -7.51 -2.95
N GLY A 99 12.23 -7.90 -1.69
CA GLY A 99 12.54 -9.22 -1.18
C GLY A 99 11.70 -10.33 -1.83
N TYR A 100 10.39 -10.10 -1.96
CA TYR A 100 9.48 -11.04 -2.61
C TYR A 100 9.84 -11.21 -4.10
N GLY A 101 10.14 -10.12 -4.81
CA GLY A 101 10.63 -10.16 -6.18
C GLY A 101 11.96 -10.92 -6.32
N VAL A 102 12.90 -10.72 -5.39
CA VAL A 102 14.18 -11.46 -5.34
C VAL A 102 13.98 -12.97 -5.21
N ILE A 103 13.05 -13.41 -4.37
CA ILE A 103 12.71 -14.85 -4.22
C ILE A 103 12.28 -15.45 -5.56
N MET A 104 11.58 -14.69 -6.40
CA MET A 104 11.07 -15.14 -7.68
C MET A 104 12.10 -15.13 -8.83
N ILE A 105 13.28 -14.51 -8.65
CA ILE A 105 14.30 -14.43 -9.71
C ILE A 105 15.03 -15.78 -9.81
N PRO A 106 14.87 -16.53 -10.92
CA PRO A 106 15.49 -17.86 -11.04
C PRO A 106 17.02 -17.81 -10.98
N ALA A 107 17.62 -16.75 -11.52
CA ALA A 107 19.07 -16.56 -11.53
C ALA A 107 19.71 -16.44 -10.14
N LEU A 108 18.93 -16.15 -9.10
CA LEU A 108 19.42 -16.09 -7.72
C LEU A 108 19.39 -17.44 -7.01
N GLY A 109 18.82 -18.49 -7.63
CA GLY A 109 18.93 -19.87 -7.17
C GLY A 109 18.26 -20.15 -5.82
N ILE A 110 17.34 -19.30 -5.35
CA ILE A 110 16.69 -19.47 -4.03
C ILE A 110 15.87 -20.75 -4.00
N VAL A 111 15.02 -20.98 -5.00
CA VAL A 111 14.22 -22.22 -5.11
C VAL A 111 15.12 -23.45 -5.32
N ASP A 112 16.19 -23.31 -6.10
CA ASP A 112 17.15 -24.40 -6.37
C ASP A 112 17.91 -24.83 -5.11
N ALA A 113 18.18 -23.91 -4.18
CA ALA A 113 18.80 -24.21 -2.89
C ALA A 113 17.95 -25.14 -2.01
N TYR A 114 16.63 -25.13 -2.19
CA TYR A 114 15.70 -26.09 -1.55
C TYR A 114 15.52 -27.39 -2.36
N GLY A 115 16.14 -27.51 -3.54
CA GLY A 115 15.91 -28.62 -4.47
C GLY A 115 14.58 -28.53 -5.23
N GLY A 116 14.00 -27.32 -5.34
CA GLY A 116 12.70 -27.08 -5.98
C GLY A 116 11.64 -26.55 -5.02
N TYR A 117 10.38 -26.65 -5.42
CA TYR A 117 9.22 -26.27 -4.61
C TYR A 117 8.89 -27.35 -3.56
N THR A 118 9.77 -27.50 -2.57
CA THR A 118 9.61 -28.47 -1.49
C THR A 118 8.67 -27.96 -0.39
N PRO A 119 8.15 -28.83 0.49
CA PRO A 119 7.42 -28.39 1.67
C PRO A 119 8.24 -27.45 2.57
N GLU A 120 9.56 -27.62 2.63
CA GLU A 120 10.45 -26.72 3.37
C GLU A 120 10.46 -25.31 2.75
N TYR A 121 10.57 -25.21 1.41
CA TYR A 121 10.46 -23.93 0.70
C TYR A 121 9.13 -23.23 0.98
N HIS A 122 8.03 -23.97 0.90
CA HIS A 122 6.69 -23.41 1.12
C HIS A 122 6.48 -22.95 2.57
N ASN A 123 6.98 -23.70 3.55
CA ASN A 123 6.98 -23.25 4.95
C ASN A 123 7.84 -21.99 5.16
N ALA A 124 9.04 -21.94 4.56
CA ALA A 124 9.91 -20.76 4.64
C ALA A 124 9.26 -19.52 4.00
N LEU A 125 8.62 -19.67 2.84
CA LEU A 125 7.85 -18.61 2.19
C LEU A 125 6.66 -18.15 3.05
N GLY A 126 5.93 -19.09 3.64
CA GLY A 126 4.85 -18.80 4.57
C GLY A 126 5.32 -17.99 5.79
N PHE A 127 6.47 -18.36 6.39
CA PHE A 127 7.07 -17.58 7.48
C PHE A 127 7.50 -16.18 7.04
N PHE A 128 8.11 -16.06 5.86
CA PHE A 128 8.49 -14.76 5.30
C PHE A 128 7.27 -13.83 5.23
N VAL A 129 6.19 -14.26 4.56
CA VAL A 129 4.98 -13.44 4.39
C VAL A 129 4.28 -13.18 5.72
N LEU A 130 4.20 -14.18 6.61
CA LEU A 130 3.55 -14.05 7.92
C LEU A 130 4.24 -13.00 8.81
N LEU A 131 5.57 -12.94 8.82
CA LEU A 131 6.29 -11.93 9.60
C LEU A 131 6.04 -10.51 9.07
N TRP A 132 5.87 -10.36 7.75
CA TRP A 132 5.44 -9.10 7.16
C TRP A 132 3.99 -8.75 7.50
N ALA A 133 3.09 -9.74 7.63
CA ALA A 133 1.75 -9.52 8.16
C ALA A 133 1.80 -8.98 9.60
N VAL A 134 2.60 -9.60 10.47
CA VAL A 134 2.82 -9.10 11.84
C VAL A 134 3.32 -7.66 11.84
N PHE A 135 4.22 -7.30 10.93
CA PHE A 135 4.69 -5.92 10.83
C PHE A 135 3.59 -4.97 10.34
N ASN A 136 2.81 -5.37 9.34
CA ASN A 136 1.67 -4.60 8.84
C ASN A 136 0.60 -4.37 9.90
N LEU A 137 0.38 -5.31 10.83
CA LEU A 137 -0.55 -5.13 11.93
C LEU A 137 -0.27 -3.85 12.73
N PHE A 138 1.00 -3.49 12.93
CA PHE A 138 1.35 -2.22 13.60
C PHE A 138 0.95 -0.99 12.77
N PHE A 139 1.07 -1.06 11.44
CA PHE A 139 0.60 0.02 10.55
C PHE A 139 -0.92 0.11 10.54
N LEU A 140 -1.64 -1.01 10.54
CA LEU A 140 -3.08 -1.06 10.69
C LEU A 140 -3.52 -0.39 11.98
N LEU A 141 -2.92 -0.75 13.12
CA LEU A 141 -3.25 -0.14 14.42
C LEU A 141 -2.96 1.35 14.44
N ALA A 142 -1.82 1.79 13.91
CA ALA A 142 -1.47 3.21 13.84
C ALA A 142 -2.41 3.99 12.88
N SER A 143 -2.87 3.37 11.80
CA SER A 143 -3.76 3.99 10.81
C SER A 143 -5.13 4.38 11.39
N CYS A 144 -5.56 3.76 12.48
CA CYS A 144 -6.77 4.13 13.23
C CYS A 144 -6.78 5.60 13.65
N ALA A 145 -5.61 6.18 13.90
CA ALA A 145 -5.44 7.58 14.25
C ALA A 145 -5.36 8.53 13.04
N VAL A 146 -5.30 8.00 11.81
CA VAL A 146 -5.08 8.75 10.57
C VAL A 146 -6.40 9.01 9.83
N ASN A 147 -6.92 8.03 9.10
CA ASN A 147 -8.20 8.14 8.37
C ASN A 147 -8.75 6.77 7.96
N ILE A 148 -10.04 6.70 7.64
CA ILE A 148 -10.72 5.43 7.35
C ILE A 148 -10.19 4.72 6.09
N VAL A 149 -9.72 5.47 5.09
CA VAL A 149 -9.16 4.88 3.86
C VAL A 149 -7.88 4.11 4.16
N TYR A 150 -6.97 4.66 4.98
CA TYR A 150 -5.78 3.93 5.41
C TYR A 150 -6.12 2.73 6.29
N ILE A 151 -7.13 2.83 7.16
CA ILE A 151 -7.60 1.67 7.95
C ILE A 151 -8.04 0.54 7.03
N LEU A 152 -8.89 0.84 6.05
CA LEU A 152 -9.37 -0.16 5.09
C LEU A 152 -8.24 -0.70 4.22
N LEU A 153 -7.30 0.14 3.80
CA LEU A 153 -6.14 -0.25 3.01
C LEU A 153 -5.28 -1.25 3.78
N PHE A 154 -4.86 -0.91 5.00
CA PHE A 154 -4.03 -1.81 5.80
C PHE A 154 -4.79 -3.04 6.29
N LEU A 155 -6.10 -2.96 6.51
CA LEU A 155 -6.91 -4.11 6.90
C LEU A 155 -7.04 -5.12 5.76
N THR A 156 -7.35 -4.65 4.56
CA THR A 156 -7.44 -5.52 3.38
C THR A 156 -6.06 -6.08 3.04
N LEU A 157 -4.99 -5.30 3.20
CA LEU A 157 -3.63 -5.78 3.04
C LEU A 157 -3.22 -6.81 4.11
N GLU A 158 -3.66 -6.64 5.36
CA GLU A 158 -3.44 -7.61 6.45
C GLU A 158 -4.07 -8.96 6.11
N LEU A 159 -5.31 -8.94 5.61
CA LEU A 159 -6.01 -10.15 5.18
C LEU A 159 -5.29 -10.80 4.00
N CYS A 160 -4.83 -10.02 3.02
CA CYS A 160 -4.02 -10.52 1.91
C CYS A 160 -2.79 -11.29 2.41
N LEU A 161 -1.96 -10.68 3.26
CA LEU A 161 -0.73 -11.29 3.75
C LEU A 161 -1.03 -12.55 4.61
N CYS A 162 -2.08 -12.51 5.43
CA CYS A 162 -2.51 -13.68 6.21
C CYS A 162 -2.93 -14.85 5.30
N PHE A 163 -3.74 -14.59 4.27
CA PHE A 163 -4.21 -15.63 3.35
C PHE A 163 -3.08 -16.16 2.44
N ASP A 164 -2.14 -15.32 2.05
CA ASP A 164 -0.97 -15.73 1.26
C ASP A 164 -0.02 -16.63 2.07
N ALA A 165 0.26 -16.26 3.33
CA ALA A 165 1.00 -17.12 4.25
C ALA A 165 0.29 -18.46 4.48
N ALA A 166 -1.03 -18.43 4.73
CA ALA A 166 -1.83 -19.63 4.91
C ALA A 166 -1.87 -20.51 3.65
N SER A 167 -1.92 -19.91 2.45
CA SER A 167 -1.82 -20.62 1.18
C SER A 167 -0.47 -21.34 1.05
N SER A 168 0.62 -20.67 1.43
CA SER A 168 1.96 -21.26 1.43
C SER A 168 2.07 -22.45 2.39
N PHE A 169 1.54 -22.35 3.61
CA PHE A 169 1.52 -23.50 4.54
C PHE A 169 0.63 -24.64 4.04
N ALA A 170 -0.55 -24.34 3.48
CA ALA A 170 -1.42 -25.35 2.88
C ALA A 170 -0.74 -26.08 1.71
N MET A 171 0.11 -25.41 0.91
CA MET A 171 0.94 -26.08 -0.09
C MET A 171 1.95 -27.03 0.53
N ALA A 172 2.59 -26.62 1.62
CA ALA A 172 3.56 -27.47 2.32
C ALA A 172 2.91 -28.76 2.87
N ASP A 173 1.66 -28.66 3.31
CA ASP A 173 0.85 -29.80 3.78
C ASP A 173 0.27 -30.66 2.63
N GLY A 174 0.53 -30.30 1.37
CA GLY A 174 0.02 -31.00 0.19
C GLY A 174 -1.46 -30.72 -0.13
N LEU A 175 -2.08 -29.74 0.53
CA LEU A 175 -3.48 -29.33 0.33
C LEU A 175 -3.60 -28.33 -0.83
N VAL A 176 -3.32 -28.81 -2.05
CA VAL A 176 -3.20 -27.98 -3.26
C VAL A 176 -4.45 -27.17 -3.57
N GLU A 177 -5.65 -27.78 -3.47
CA GLU A 177 -6.91 -27.07 -3.74
C GLU A 177 -7.20 -25.99 -2.69
N THR A 178 -6.97 -26.30 -1.40
CA THR A 178 -7.12 -25.35 -0.31
C THR A 178 -6.17 -24.17 -0.47
N SER A 179 -4.92 -24.45 -0.82
CA SER A 179 -3.94 -23.40 -1.13
C SER A 179 -4.41 -22.49 -2.27
N ALA A 180 -4.89 -23.04 -3.38
CA ALA A 180 -5.35 -22.25 -4.52
C ALA A 180 -6.52 -21.32 -4.14
N ASN A 181 -7.45 -21.81 -3.31
CA ASN A 181 -8.57 -21.02 -2.82
C ASN A 181 -8.11 -19.91 -1.87
N LEU A 182 -7.15 -20.19 -0.99
CA LEU A 182 -6.55 -19.20 -0.09
C LEU A 182 -5.77 -18.14 -0.87
N MET A 183 -5.01 -18.53 -1.89
CA MET A 183 -4.30 -17.62 -2.79
C MET A 183 -5.27 -16.70 -3.55
N THR A 184 -6.39 -17.25 -4.03
CA THR A 184 -7.44 -16.46 -4.68
C THR A 184 -8.06 -15.45 -3.70
N ALA A 185 -8.32 -15.86 -2.45
CA ALA A 185 -8.81 -14.96 -1.42
C ALA A 185 -7.81 -13.85 -1.11
N ALA A 186 -6.52 -14.19 -0.98
CA ALA A 186 -5.44 -13.22 -0.79
C ALA A 186 -5.42 -12.20 -1.95
N GLY A 187 -5.50 -12.68 -3.20
CA GLY A 187 -5.59 -11.84 -4.39
C GLY A 187 -6.81 -10.91 -4.38
N ALA A 188 -7.97 -11.37 -3.92
CA ALA A 188 -9.17 -10.52 -3.83
C ALA A 188 -8.99 -9.36 -2.84
N PHE A 189 -8.38 -9.61 -1.68
CA PHE A 189 -8.07 -8.56 -0.72
C PHE A 189 -6.97 -7.61 -1.20
N ALA A 190 -5.93 -8.14 -1.85
CA ALA A 190 -4.91 -7.33 -2.53
C ALA A 190 -5.51 -6.39 -3.58
N PHE A 191 -6.45 -6.91 -4.38
CA PHE A 191 -7.17 -6.12 -5.38
C PHE A 191 -7.91 -4.95 -4.73
N VAL A 192 -8.68 -5.19 -3.67
CA VAL A 192 -9.38 -4.10 -2.94
C VAL A 192 -8.39 -3.09 -2.34
N SER A 193 -7.31 -3.57 -1.71
CA SER A 193 -6.26 -2.71 -1.15
C SER A 193 -5.62 -1.81 -2.21
N SER A 194 -5.36 -2.35 -3.41
CA SER A 194 -4.80 -1.59 -4.52
C SER A 194 -5.74 -0.49 -5.02
N LEU A 195 -7.05 -0.74 -5.08
CA LEU A 195 -8.04 0.29 -5.43
C LEU A 195 -8.09 1.41 -4.40
N LEU A 196 -8.00 1.08 -3.11
CA LEU A 196 -7.87 2.08 -2.04
C LEU A 196 -6.55 2.87 -2.16
N GLY A 197 -5.47 2.20 -2.55
CA GLY A 197 -4.20 2.85 -2.88
C GLY A 197 -4.35 3.88 -4.00
N TYR A 198 -5.00 3.52 -5.12
CA TYR A 198 -5.28 4.47 -6.20
C TYR A 198 -6.20 5.61 -5.77
N TYR A 199 -7.14 5.36 -4.86
CA TYR A 199 -7.95 6.42 -4.27
C TYR A 199 -7.09 7.43 -3.50
N CYS A 200 -6.11 6.96 -2.72
CA CYS A 200 -5.14 7.82 -2.04
C CYS A 200 -4.27 8.61 -3.03
N VAL A 201 -3.85 8.00 -4.15
CA VAL A 201 -3.10 8.69 -5.22
C VAL A 201 -3.94 9.82 -5.79
N PHE A 202 -5.18 9.53 -6.15
CA PHE A 202 -6.10 10.53 -6.71
C PHE A 202 -6.34 11.67 -5.73
N ASN A 203 -6.55 11.37 -4.44
CA ASN A 203 -6.66 12.38 -3.39
C ASN A 203 -5.40 13.28 -3.33
N GLY A 204 -4.20 12.68 -3.33
CA GLY A 204 -2.95 13.41 -3.24
C GLY A 204 -2.68 14.30 -4.45
N LEU A 205 -2.97 13.81 -5.67
CA LEU A 205 -2.86 14.63 -6.89
C LEU A 205 -3.91 15.73 -6.92
N CYS A 206 -5.15 15.45 -6.47
CA CYS A 206 -6.21 16.44 -6.48
C CYS A 206 -5.90 17.64 -5.58
N GLN A 207 -5.26 17.44 -4.43
CA GLN A 207 -4.90 18.53 -3.52
C GLN A 207 -3.97 19.57 -4.14
N GLU A 208 -3.16 19.18 -5.14
CA GLU A 208 -2.23 20.07 -5.83
C GLU A 208 -2.77 20.57 -7.17
N ALA A 209 -3.53 19.74 -7.90
CA ALA A 209 -3.97 20.03 -9.26
C ALA A 209 -5.35 20.70 -9.36
N VAL A 210 -6.26 20.48 -8.40
CA VAL A 210 -7.66 20.93 -8.49
C VAL A 210 -8.19 21.50 -7.16
N PRO A 211 -9.17 22.42 -7.20
CA PRO A 211 -9.64 23.12 -5.99
C PRO A 211 -10.58 22.28 -5.10
N PHE A 212 -10.84 21.01 -5.41
CA PHE A 212 -11.71 20.14 -4.61
C PHE A 212 -10.90 19.07 -3.87
N SER A 213 -11.30 18.78 -2.63
CA SER A 213 -10.70 17.74 -1.81
C SER A 213 -11.65 16.56 -1.68
N ILE A 214 -11.11 15.36 -1.84
CA ILE A 214 -11.88 14.11 -1.78
C ILE A 214 -11.92 13.62 -0.32
N PRO A 215 -13.08 13.15 0.17
CA PRO A 215 -13.21 12.76 1.58
C PRO A 215 -12.44 11.48 1.92
N MET A 216 -11.40 11.61 2.77
CA MET A 216 -10.65 10.47 3.29
C MET A 216 -11.20 9.91 4.61
N GLY A 217 -12.24 10.54 5.19
CA GLY A 217 -12.83 10.16 6.48
C GLY A 217 -11.87 10.29 7.66
N ASP A 218 -11.65 11.53 8.12
CA ASP A 218 -10.77 11.86 9.26
C ASP A 218 -11.24 11.20 10.57
N THR A 219 -10.48 10.22 11.05
CA THR A 219 -10.74 9.49 12.30
C THR A 219 -10.00 10.09 13.50
N SER A 220 -9.07 11.03 13.28
CA SER A 220 -8.20 11.58 14.32
C SER A 220 -8.98 12.25 15.46
N ARG A 221 -10.13 12.87 15.14
CA ARG A 221 -11.01 13.53 16.12
C ARG A 221 -11.68 12.53 17.06
N VAL A 222 -12.11 11.39 16.52
CA VAL A 222 -12.74 10.31 17.30
C VAL A 222 -11.68 9.65 18.18
N TRP A 223 -10.50 9.39 17.62
CA TRP A 223 -9.37 8.83 18.34
C TRP A 223 -8.94 9.70 19.54
N LYS A 224 -8.76 11.01 19.33
CA LYS A 224 -8.44 11.97 20.41
C LYS A 224 -9.48 11.99 21.52
N ARG A 225 -10.78 11.91 21.17
CA ARG A 225 -11.86 11.83 22.16
C ARG A 225 -11.82 10.52 22.94
N TRP A 226 -11.53 9.41 22.28
CA TRP A 226 -11.41 8.10 22.90
C TRP A 226 -10.24 8.06 23.90
N CYS A 227 -9.04 8.48 23.48
CA CYS A 227 -7.87 8.59 24.37
C CYS A 227 -8.14 9.48 25.59
N LYS A 228 -8.80 10.63 25.40
CA LYS A 228 -9.13 11.53 26.52
C LYS A 228 -10.09 10.88 27.53
N LYS A 229 -11.00 10.03 27.05
CA LYS A 229 -11.98 9.31 27.90
C LYS A 229 -11.29 8.20 28.71
N THR A 230 -10.38 7.44 28.12
CA THR A 230 -9.61 6.40 28.82
C THR A 230 -8.67 6.97 29.87
N THR A 231 -7.96 8.07 29.59
CA THR A 231 -7.13 8.76 30.60
C THR A 231 -7.97 9.29 31.77
N SER A 232 -9.17 9.81 31.50
CA SER A 232 -10.09 10.30 32.54
C SER A 232 -10.67 9.16 33.40
N GLN A 233 -10.92 7.99 32.83
CA GLN A 233 -11.37 6.81 33.58
C GLN A 233 -10.26 6.20 34.45
N ASN A 234 -9.04 6.07 33.95
CA ASN A 234 -7.91 5.56 34.75
C ASN A 234 -7.60 6.47 35.94
N SER A 235 -7.59 7.80 35.75
CA SER A 235 -7.34 8.75 36.85
C SER A 235 -8.44 8.78 37.92
N LYS A 236 -9.67 8.38 37.59
CA LYS A 236 -10.74 8.18 38.59
C LYS A 236 -10.55 6.87 39.33
N SER A 237 -10.25 5.78 38.62
CA SER A 237 -9.97 4.48 39.21
C SER A 237 -8.79 4.51 40.19
N GLU A 238 -7.70 5.22 39.89
CA GLU A 238 -6.57 5.37 40.83
C GLU A 238 -6.93 6.16 42.08
N LYS A 239 -7.83 7.14 41.98
CA LYS A 239 -8.30 7.93 43.13
C LYS A 239 -9.29 7.18 44.01
N ASP A 240 -10.06 6.25 43.45
CA ASP A 240 -11.02 5.44 44.18
C ASP A 240 -10.35 4.24 44.92
N MET A 241 -9.09 3.93 44.60
CA MET A 241 -8.28 2.88 45.24
C MET A 241 -7.27 3.41 46.29
N ALA A 242 -7.11 4.73 46.42
CA ALA A 242 -6.23 5.40 47.38
C ALA A 242 -7.02 5.91 48.59
#